data_AF-A0A8S8XRY8-F1
#
_entry.id   AF-A0A8S8XRY8-F1
#
_cell.length_a   1.000
_cell.length_b   1.000
_cell.length_c   1.000
_cell.angle_alpha   90.00
_cell.angle_beta   90.00
_cell.angle_gamma   90.00
#
_symmetry.space_group_name_H-M   'P 1'
#
loop_
_entity.id
_entity.type
_entity.pdbx_description
1 polymer ?
#
loop_
_entity_poly.entity_id
_entity_poly.type
_entity_poly.pdbx_seq_one_letter_code
_entity_poly.pdbx_strand_id
1 'polypeptide(L)'
;MNITSRLIYPNGGPYADVSVDCEGNVSAQISSVTNKIPVLASGTLPVGGQGTMMDENECGKILENSFSPAQATSIEIKIEPGEVFSWIKVEPLTLLPPESPSIDLGADGVIDWMWNGPFHYTNQIYRLEVDGIDTQISNPYGFDLNYSESLNFSIILPARNLSNQAWNCGIITHCYRGGINIVTDGDTSPILSEDYIWIENSGFSHYVTEYKFSFTASDLTSFKLISLNYISGFSHTIAINTSLQELFTPNDDMTSTMQVSIASQRGGIISMVTSFMRNPSSMIGYPATTNIHSGINSISNFQPPNSLKYARP
;
A
#
# COMPACT_ATOMS: atom_id res chain seq x y z
N MET A 1 -14.07 -5.41 35.99
CA MET A 1 -14.37 -4.34 35.02
C MET A 1 -13.31 -4.48 33.96
N ASN A 2 -13.69 -4.87 32.73
CA ASN A 2 -12.72 -5.07 31.66
C ASN A 2 -12.30 -3.69 31.17
N ILE A 3 -10.99 -3.41 31.20
CA ILE A 3 -10.44 -2.18 30.66
C ILE A 3 -9.99 -2.51 29.25
N THR A 4 -10.78 -2.08 28.28
CA THR A 4 -10.42 -2.14 26.86
C THR A 4 -9.83 -0.80 26.45
N SER A 5 -8.56 -0.80 26.03
CA SER A 5 -7.93 0.39 25.46
C SER A 5 -7.67 0.15 23.97
N ARG A 6 -8.36 0.91 23.12
CA ARG A 6 -8.17 0.84 21.67
C ARG A 6 -7.08 1.81 21.25
N LEU A 7 -5.98 1.28 20.73
CA LEU A 7 -4.93 2.06 20.09
C LEU A 7 -5.19 2.08 18.58
N ILE A 8 -5.61 3.24 18.07
CA ILE A 8 -5.56 3.52 16.64
C ILE A 8 -4.15 4.05 16.38
N TYR A 9 -3.32 3.26 15.69
CA TYR A 9 -1.94 3.65 15.43
C TYR A 9 -1.94 4.96 14.62
N PRO A 10 -1.39 6.06 15.16
CA PRO A 10 -1.46 7.37 14.51
C PRO A 10 -0.44 7.42 13.38
N ASN A 11 -0.91 7.56 12.12
CA ASN A 11 -0.18 7.94 10.89
C ASN A 11 1.26 7.41 10.68
N GLY A 12 1.66 6.38 11.43
CA GLY A 12 2.95 5.74 11.37
C GLY A 12 3.01 4.88 10.12
N GLY A 13 4.20 4.84 9.53
CA GLY A 13 4.48 4.18 8.26
C GLY A 13 3.96 2.73 8.16
N PRO A 14 4.04 2.14 6.96
CA PRO A 14 3.45 0.83 6.70
C PRO A 14 4.01 -0.19 7.68
N TYR A 15 3.13 -1.00 8.28
CA TYR A 15 3.54 -2.16 9.04
C TYR A 15 2.77 -3.39 8.57
N ALA A 16 3.49 -4.50 8.44
CA ALA A 16 2.89 -5.80 8.21
C ALA A 16 2.31 -6.25 9.54
N ASP A 17 3.19 -6.56 10.48
CA ASP A 17 2.85 -7.20 11.74
C ASP A 17 3.11 -6.25 12.91
N VAL A 18 2.72 -6.68 14.10
CA VAL A 18 2.96 -5.91 15.32
C VAL A 18 3.55 -6.79 16.39
N SER A 19 4.72 -6.41 16.89
CA SER A 19 5.28 -7.01 18.09
C SER A 19 4.63 -6.39 19.31
N VAL A 20 4.11 -7.22 20.21
CA VAL A 20 3.59 -6.78 21.52
C VAL A 20 4.49 -7.37 22.60
N ASP A 21 5.19 -6.50 23.30
CA ASP A 21 6.09 -6.86 24.40
C ASP A 21 5.62 -6.16 25.68
N CYS A 22 5.68 -6.84 26.82
CA CYS A 22 5.11 -6.35 28.06
C CYS A 22 5.57 -7.19 29.25
N GLU A 23 5.35 -6.67 30.45
CA GLU A 23 5.55 -7.39 31.70
C GLU A 23 4.23 -7.47 32.45
N GLY A 24 3.62 -8.66 32.46
CA GLY A 24 2.32 -8.93 33.07
C GLY A 24 1.46 -9.87 32.22
N ASN A 25 0.23 -10.11 32.67
CA ASN A 25 -0.77 -10.86 31.90
C ASN A 25 -1.59 -9.86 31.10
N VAL A 26 -1.25 -9.69 29.83
CA VAL A 26 -1.93 -8.79 28.89
C VAL A 26 -2.01 -9.53 27.55
N SER A 27 -3.16 -9.45 26.90
CA SER A 27 -3.29 -9.84 25.49
C SER A 27 -3.54 -8.64 24.60
N ALA A 28 -3.22 -8.80 23.32
CA ALA A 28 -3.49 -7.79 22.32
C ALA A 28 -4.13 -8.44 21.10
N GLN A 29 -5.03 -7.68 20.48
CA GLN A 29 -5.79 -8.10 19.31
C GLN A 29 -5.55 -7.10 18.18
N ILE A 30 -5.30 -7.61 16.98
CA ILE A 30 -5.25 -6.81 15.76
C ILE A 30 -6.52 -7.09 14.93
N SER A 31 -7.17 -6.03 14.46
CA SER A 31 -8.40 -6.09 13.67
C SER A 31 -8.34 -5.15 12.49
N SER A 32 -9.01 -5.48 11.38
CA SER A 32 -9.19 -4.54 10.27
C SER A 32 -10.16 -3.42 10.63
N VAL A 33 -9.93 -2.23 10.07
CA VAL A 33 -10.82 -1.09 10.22
C VAL A 33 -11.94 -1.18 9.18
N THR A 34 -13.18 -1.28 9.66
CA THR A 34 -14.40 -1.25 8.85
C THR A 34 -14.36 -0.13 7.80
N ASN A 35 -14.80 -0.43 6.58
CA ASN A 35 -14.85 0.48 5.44
C ASN A 35 -13.49 1.01 4.93
N LYS A 36 -12.37 0.56 5.50
CA LYS A 36 -11.00 0.85 5.02
C LYS A 36 -10.28 -0.40 4.51
N ILE A 37 -11.05 -1.46 4.25
CA ILE A 37 -10.58 -2.69 3.62
C ILE A 37 -10.80 -2.54 2.11
N PRO A 38 -9.73 -2.53 1.29
CA PRO A 38 -9.87 -2.55 -0.15
C PRO A 38 -10.35 -3.93 -0.61
N VAL A 39 -11.41 -3.93 -1.41
CA VAL A 39 -12.04 -5.11 -2.01
C VAL A 39 -12.10 -4.88 -3.50
N LEU A 40 -11.65 -5.87 -4.28
CA LEU A 40 -11.78 -5.83 -5.72
C LEU A 40 -13.25 -6.04 -6.08
N ALA A 41 -13.87 -5.05 -6.72
CA ALA A 41 -15.28 -5.10 -7.10
C ALA A 41 -15.48 -4.64 -8.54
N SER A 42 -16.51 -5.18 -9.19
CA SER A 42 -16.96 -4.71 -10.50
C SER A 42 -17.83 -3.45 -10.34
N GLY A 43 -17.49 -2.38 -11.05
CA GLY A 43 -18.15 -1.07 -10.91
C GLY A 43 -17.64 -0.22 -9.75
N THR A 44 -18.17 1.00 -9.61
CA THR A 44 -17.69 2.04 -8.67
C THR A 44 -18.41 2.06 -7.32
N LEU A 45 -19.26 1.07 -7.03
CA LEU A 45 -20.03 1.09 -5.78
C LEU A 45 -19.10 0.82 -4.59
N PRO A 46 -19.15 1.65 -3.53
CA PRO A 46 -18.40 1.39 -2.31
C PRO A 46 -18.91 0.09 -1.68
N VAL A 47 -18.04 -0.90 -1.59
CA VAL A 47 -18.30 -2.13 -0.85
C VAL A 47 -17.83 -1.88 0.58
N GLY A 48 -18.78 -1.81 1.51
CA GLY A 48 -18.48 -1.71 2.93
C GLY A 48 -17.94 -3.04 3.46
N GLY A 49 -16.62 -3.16 3.58
CA GLY A 49 -16.01 -4.28 4.30
C GLY A 49 -16.23 -4.13 5.80
N GLN A 50 -16.83 -5.12 6.45
CA GLN A 50 -16.87 -5.17 7.91
C GLN A 50 -15.47 -5.47 8.45
N GLY A 51 -15.03 -4.70 9.45
CA GLY A 51 -13.80 -5.00 10.18
C GLY A 51 -13.94 -6.36 10.87
N THR A 52 -12.90 -7.17 10.79
CA THR A 52 -12.80 -8.48 11.41
C THR A 52 -11.52 -8.54 12.25
N MET A 53 -11.57 -9.32 13.32
CA MET A 53 -10.36 -9.75 14.01
C MET A 53 -9.46 -10.51 13.03
N MET A 54 -8.18 -10.15 12.98
CA MET A 54 -7.18 -10.88 12.19
C MET A 54 -6.45 -11.88 13.08
N ASP A 55 -5.97 -11.42 14.23
CA ASP A 55 -5.18 -12.21 15.17
C ASP A 55 -5.31 -11.66 16.60
N GLU A 56 -5.11 -12.54 17.59
CA GLU A 56 -5.06 -12.21 19.01
C GLU A 56 -4.02 -13.10 19.69
N ASN A 57 -3.08 -12.47 20.40
CA ASN A 57 -2.03 -13.19 21.09
C ASN A 57 -1.70 -12.56 22.44
N GLU A 58 -1.13 -13.39 23.31
CA GLU A 58 -0.52 -12.96 24.56
C GLU A 58 0.76 -12.18 24.31
N CYS A 59 1.16 -11.45 25.33
CA CYS A 59 2.42 -10.75 25.42
C CYS A 59 3.66 -11.57 25.02
N GLY A 60 4.61 -10.95 24.33
CA GLY A 60 5.83 -11.58 23.84
C GLY A 60 5.64 -12.33 22.51
N LYS A 61 4.49 -12.17 21.87
CA LYS A 61 4.18 -12.72 20.54
C LYS A 61 4.00 -11.61 19.51
N ILE A 62 4.13 -12.02 18.25
CA ILE A 62 3.86 -11.16 17.10
C ILE A 62 2.39 -11.36 16.72
N LEU A 63 1.67 -10.25 16.57
CA LEU A 63 0.35 -10.21 15.97
C LEU A 63 0.50 -10.13 14.46
N GLU A 64 0.03 -11.17 13.77
CA GLU A 64 0.17 -11.27 12.32
C GLU A 64 -0.98 -10.56 11.58
N ASN A 65 -0.63 -9.82 10.54
CA ASN A 65 -1.62 -9.26 9.62
C ASN A 65 -1.80 -10.20 8.43
N SER A 66 -2.87 -11.00 8.49
CA SER A 66 -3.23 -11.98 7.46
C SER A 66 -3.55 -11.36 6.09
N PHE A 67 -3.64 -10.03 5.98
CA PHE A 67 -4.02 -9.32 4.76
C PHE A 67 -2.96 -8.34 4.24
N SER A 68 -1.70 -8.50 4.67
CA SER A 68 -0.55 -7.70 4.19
C SER A 68 -0.53 -6.23 4.68
N PRO A 69 0.60 -5.48 4.59
CA PRO A 69 0.75 -4.12 5.14
C PRO A 69 -0.29 -3.08 4.66
N ALA A 70 -1.06 -3.48 3.66
CA ALA A 70 -1.95 -2.69 2.85
C ALA A 70 -3.27 -2.34 3.59
N GLN A 71 -3.66 -3.11 4.61
CA GLN A 71 -4.92 -2.86 5.34
C GLN A 71 -4.76 -1.87 6.50
N ALA A 72 -5.75 -0.98 6.66
CA ALA A 72 -5.89 -0.20 7.87
C ALA A 72 -6.26 -1.13 9.03
N THR A 73 -5.40 -1.20 10.03
CA THR A 73 -5.57 -2.04 11.21
C THR A 73 -5.76 -1.20 12.47
N SER A 74 -6.45 -1.75 13.45
CA SER A 74 -6.52 -1.23 14.81
C SER A 74 -6.04 -2.29 15.78
N ILE A 75 -5.35 -1.85 16.83
CA ILE A 75 -4.84 -2.73 17.87
C ILE A 75 -5.61 -2.44 19.15
N GLU A 76 -6.10 -3.49 19.79
CA GLU A 76 -6.80 -3.42 21.05
C GLU A 76 -5.99 -4.16 22.10
N ILE A 77 -5.68 -3.48 23.21
CA ILE A 77 -5.05 -4.10 24.36
C ILE A 77 -6.18 -4.56 25.30
N LYS A 78 -6.16 -5.84 25.66
CA LYS A 78 -7.10 -6.46 26.58
C LYS A 78 -6.41 -6.80 27.90
N ILE A 79 -7.01 -6.34 28.99
CA ILE A 79 -6.59 -6.60 30.36
C ILE A 79 -7.81 -7.12 31.11
N GLU A 80 -7.76 -8.38 31.52
CA GLU A 80 -8.83 -9.04 32.25
C GLU A 80 -8.83 -8.66 33.74
N PRO A 81 -9.99 -8.77 34.43
CA PRO A 81 -10.08 -8.42 35.84
C PRO A 81 -9.14 -9.26 36.72
N GLY A 82 -8.27 -8.58 37.48
CA GLY A 82 -7.30 -9.21 38.37
C GLY A 82 -5.91 -9.39 37.75
N GLU A 83 -5.76 -9.07 36.47
CA GLU A 83 -4.45 -9.00 35.83
C GLU A 83 -3.69 -7.73 36.25
N VAL A 84 -2.38 -7.87 36.38
CA VAL A 84 -1.46 -6.79 36.74
C VAL A 84 -0.38 -6.75 35.68
N PHE A 85 -0.06 -5.55 35.21
CA PHE A 85 1.03 -5.31 34.28
C PHE A 85 1.81 -4.05 34.68
N SER A 86 3.10 -4.02 34.34
CA SER A 86 4.01 -2.92 34.66
C SER A 86 4.17 -1.96 33.48
N TRP A 87 4.35 -2.52 32.28
CA TRP A 87 4.51 -1.76 31.05
C TRP A 87 4.04 -2.61 29.85
N ILE A 88 3.63 -1.94 28.78
CA ILE A 88 3.31 -2.54 27.48
C ILE A 88 3.99 -1.70 26.40
N LYS A 89 4.63 -2.37 25.46
CA LYS A 89 5.31 -1.83 24.30
C LYS A 89 4.71 -2.46 23.05
N VAL A 90 4.21 -1.62 22.16
CA VAL A 90 3.65 -2.05 20.87
C VAL A 90 4.58 -1.51 19.79
N GLU A 91 5.18 -2.40 19.00
CA GLU A 91 6.14 -2.04 17.95
C GLU A 91 5.70 -2.56 16.58
N PRO A 92 5.53 -1.67 15.58
CA PRO A 92 5.22 -2.08 14.24
C PRO A 92 6.43 -2.78 13.61
N LEU A 93 6.20 -3.96 13.04
CA LEU A 93 7.17 -4.63 12.19
C LEU A 93 6.92 -4.18 10.75
N THR A 94 7.76 -3.24 10.31
CA THR A 94 7.60 -2.59 9.01
C THR A 94 8.23 -3.43 7.90
N LEU A 95 7.47 -3.65 6.82
CA LEU A 95 8.07 -4.02 5.55
C LEU A 95 8.49 -2.74 4.84
N LEU A 96 9.75 -2.68 4.42
CA LEU A 96 10.18 -1.64 3.51
C LEU A 96 9.47 -1.84 2.16
N PRO A 97 8.96 -0.76 1.54
CA PRO A 97 8.36 -0.87 0.21
C PRO A 97 9.38 -1.43 -0.79
N PRO A 98 8.93 -2.17 -1.82
CA PRO A 98 9.79 -2.60 -2.90
C PRO A 98 10.53 -1.42 -3.51
N GLU A 99 11.85 -1.52 -3.60
CA GLU A 99 12.69 -0.50 -4.22
C GLU A 99 13.09 -0.92 -5.62
N SER A 100 12.80 -0.04 -6.57
CA SER A 100 13.04 -0.19 -7.99
C SER A 100 12.68 -1.59 -8.53
N PRO A 101 11.42 -2.02 -8.41
CA PRO A 101 10.99 -3.34 -8.85
C PRO A 101 11.00 -3.45 -10.39
N SER A 102 11.34 -4.63 -10.90
CA SER A 102 11.30 -4.93 -12.34
C SER A 102 10.77 -6.34 -12.60
N ILE A 103 10.16 -6.52 -13.77
CA ILE A 103 9.60 -7.78 -14.26
C ILE A 103 10.15 -8.04 -15.66
N ASP A 104 10.65 -9.25 -15.86
CA ASP A 104 11.09 -9.83 -17.13
C ASP A 104 10.22 -11.06 -17.39
N LEU A 105 9.39 -10.99 -18.42
CA LEU A 105 8.53 -12.06 -18.88
C LEU A 105 9.29 -12.91 -19.90
N GLY A 106 9.15 -14.22 -19.78
CA GLY A 106 9.97 -15.17 -20.51
C GLY A 106 11.34 -15.42 -19.86
N ALA A 107 11.78 -14.58 -18.92
CA ALA A 107 13.10 -14.64 -18.32
C ALA A 107 14.22 -14.60 -19.37
N ASP A 108 14.03 -13.77 -20.40
CA ASP A 108 14.89 -13.69 -21.59
C ASP A 108 15.97 -12.59 -21.46
N GLY A 109 15.98 -11.86 -20.35
CA GLY A 109 16.89 -10.77 -20.07
C GLY A 109 16.38 -9.40 -20.51
N VAL A 110 15.18 -9.31 -21.09
CA VAL A 110 14.51 -8.07 -21.47
C VAL A 110 13.48 -7.70 -20.41
N ILE A 111 13.59 -6.48 -19.86
CA ILE A 111 12.64 -5.99 -18.87
C ILE A 111 11.37 -5.50 -19.56
N ASP A 112 10.21 -6.05 -19.21
CA ASP A 112 8.89 -5.66 -19.74
C ASP A 112 8.19 -4.59 -18.90
N TRP A 113 8.57 -4.50 -17.63
CA TRP A 113 8.03 -3.51 -16.72
C TRP A 113 9.05 -3.14 -15.65
N MET A 114 9.20 -1.85 -15.38
CA MET A 114 10.09 -1.35 -14.34
C MET A 114 9.54 -0.08 -13.70
N TRP A 115 9.71 0.01 -12.39
CA TRP A 115 9.55 1.25 -11.65
C TRP A 115 10.90 1.62 -11.02
N ASN A 116 11.26 2.89 -11.03
CA ASN A 116 12.46 3.38 -10.33
C ASN A 116 12.04 4.17 -9.10
N GLY A 117 12.60 3.78 -7.95
CA GLY A 117 12.28 4.30 -6.64
C GLY A 117 11.35 3.40 -5.83
N PRO A 118 10.82 3.89 -4.70
CA PRO A 118 9.84 3.17 -3.89
C PRO A 118 8.54 2.93 -4.66
N PHE A 119 8.04 1.70 -4.63
CA PHE A 119 6.77 1.32 -5.24
C PHE A 119 5.72 1.02 -4.16
N HIS A 120 4.43 1.27 -4.43
CA HIS A 120 3.32 1.24 -3.46
C HIS A 120 3.46 2.20 -2.28
N TYR A 121 4.42 3.11 -2.31
CA TYR A 121 4.70 4.02 -1.21
C TYR A 121 5.14 5.39 -1.75
N THR A 122 4.67 6.46 -1.12
CA THR A 122 5.21 7.79 -1.34
C THR A 122 5.23 8.60 -0.05
N ASN A 123 6.32 9.34 0.13
CA ASN A 123 6.40 10.45 1.07
C ASN A 123 6.69 11.78 0.36
N GLN A 124 6.42 11.84 -0.95
CA GLN A 124 6.72 12.97 -1.83
C GLN A 124 5.44 13.51 -2.48
N ILE A 125 5.35 14.83 -2.60
CA ILE A 125 4.35 15.50 -3.44
C ILE A 125 4.74 15.39 -4.92
N TYR A 126 3.72 15.22 -5.76
CA TYR A 126 3.84 15.13 -7.21
C TYR A 126 3.60 16.47 -7.90
N ARG A 127 2.53 17.19 -7.53
CA ARG A 127 2.20 18.52 -8.05
C ARG A 127 1.85 19.47 -6.91
N LEU A 128 2.11 20.75 -7.11
CA LEU A 128 1.77 21.84 -6.21
C LEU A 128 1.21 23.02 -7.03
N GLU A 129 0.07 23.55 -6.62
CA GLU A 129 -0.59 24.70 -7.20
C GLU A 129 -1.08 25.60 -6.06
N VAL A 130 -0.78 26.90 -6.16
CA VAL A 130 -1.09 27.91 -5.15
C VAL A 130 -1.85 29.04 -5.83
N ASP A 131 -3.04 29.36 -5.33
CA ASP A 131 -3.94 30.38 -5.87
C ASP A 131 -4.13 30.24 -7.41
N GLY A 132 -4.31 28.99 -7.87
CA GLY A 132 -4.50 28.64 -9.28
C GLY A 132 -3.23 28.66 -10.14
N ILE A 133 -2.04 28.84 -9.55
CA ILE A 133 -0.76 28.88 -10.26
C ILE A 133 0.08 27.65 -9.93
N ASP A 134 0.42 26.87 -10.95
CA ASP A 134 1.37 25.77 -10.84
C ASP A 134 2.71 26.26 -10.29
N THR A 135 3.11 25.69 -9.16
CA THR A 135 4.29 26.11 -8.41
C THR A 135 5.35 25.01 -8.46
N GLN A 136 6.59 25.40 -8.76
CA GLN A 136 7.70 24.46 -8.78
C GLN A 136 7.97 23.90 -7.38
N ILE A 137 8.05 22.57 -7.29
CA ILE A 137 8.37 21.86 -6.05
C ILE A 137 9.89 21.96 -5.81
N SER A 138 10.29 22.75 -4.82
CA SER A 138 11.69 22.86 -4.39
C SER A 138 12.09 21.72 -3.44
N ASN A 139 11.16 21.29 -2.58
CA ASN A 139 11.32 20.16 -1.68
C ASN A 139 10.07 19.27 -1.77
N PRO A 140 10.17 18.05 -2.33
CA PRO A 140 9.02 17.18 -2.48
C PRO A 140 8.53 16.58 -1.16
N TYR A 141 9.31 16.65 -0.07
CA TYR A 141 8.93 16.06 1.21
C TYR A 141 8.11 16.98 2.12
N GLY A 142 7.99 18.25 1.75
CA GLY A 142 7.30 19.25 2.56
C GLY A 142 7.60 20.67 2.08
N PHE A 143 6.69 21.58 2.34
CA PHE A 143 6.77 22.97 1.91
C PHE A 143 6.13 23.90 2.95
N ASP A 144 6.45 25.18 2.84
CA ASP A 144 5.99 26.25 3.72
C ASP A 144 5.67 27.46 2.84
N LEU A 145 4.41 27.89 2.84
CA LEU A 145 3.90 28.94 1.96
C LEU A 145 2.64 29.59 2.54
N ASN A 146 2.21 30.67 1.90
CA ASN A 146 0.91 31.28 2.15
C ASN A 146 0.04 31.19 0.88
N TYR A 147 -1.27 31.10 1.06
CA TYR A 147 -2.27 31.12 -0.01
C TYR A 147 -3.46 31.98 0.41
N SER A 148 -4.24 32.48 -0.55
CA SER A 148 -5.35 33.42 -0.28
C SER A 148 -6.69 32.98 -0.84
N GLU A 149 -6.69 32.08 -1.81
CA GLU A 149 -7.89 31.50 -2.43
C GLU A 149 -7.86 29.98 -2.35
N SER A 150 -6.80 29.35 -2.87
CA SER A 150 -6.71 27.89 -2.94
C SER A 150 -5.28 27.35 -2.84
N LEU A 151 -5.15 26.18 -2.21
CA LEU A 151 -3.93 25.40 -2.19
C LEU A 151 -4.27 23.98 -2.63
N ASN A 152 -3.65 23.54 -3.71
CA ASN A 152 -3.79 22.19 -4.25
C ASN A 152 -2.42 21.51 -4.29
N PHE A 153 -2.32 20.32 -3.72
CA PHE A 153 -1.17 19.46 -3.98
C PHE A 153 -1.62 18.03 -4.20
N SER A 154 -0.75 17.22 -4.80
CA SER A 154 -1.08 15.83 -5.10
C SER A 154 0.04 14.87 -4.80
N ILE A 155 -0.30 13.59 -4.75
CA ILE A 155 0.62 12.46 -4.69
C ILE A 155 0.24 11.43 -5.76
N ILE A 156 1.18 10.56 -6.12
CA ILE A 156 0.92 9.44 -7.02
C ILE A 156 1.06 8.12 -6.28
N LEU A 157 0.11 7.22 -6.53
CA LEU A 157 0.16 5.82 -6.11
C LEU A 157 -0.34 4.94 -7.26
N PRO A 158 -0.04 3.63 -7.23
CA PRO A 158 -0.60 2.66 -8.18
C PRO A 158 -2.11 2.84 -8.42
N ALA A 159 -2.54 2.71 -9.68
CA ALA A 159 -3.94 2.89 -10.01
C ALA A 159 -4.84 1.85 -9.32
N ARG A 160 -5.95 2.31 -8.74
CA ARG A 160 -7.00 1.44 -8.19
C ARG A 160 -7.83 0.76 -9.28
N ASN A 161 -7.87 1.37 -10.45
CA ASN A 161 -8.72 0.95 -11.54
C ASN A 161 -7.92 0.05 -12.48
N LEU A 162 -8.39 -1.17 -12.68
CA LEU A 162 -7.68 -2.19 -13.47
C LEU A 162 -8.34 -2.35 -14.85
N SER A 163 -9.68 -2.26 -14.91
CA SER A 163 -10.50 -2.28 -16.14
C SER A 163 -11.98 -2.04 -15.74
N ASN A 164 -12.87 -3.03 -15.91
CA ASN A 164 -14.24 -3.03 -15.39
C ASN A 164 -14.31 -3.25 -13.86
N GLN A 165 -13.15 -3.40 -13.22
CA GLN A 165 -12.99 -3.62 -11.79
C GLN A 165 -12.10 -2.56 -11.19
N ALA A 166 -12.43 -2.16 -9.96
CA ALA A 166 -11.66 -1.23 -9.16
C ALA A 166 -11.52 -1.75 -7.73
N TRP A 167 -10.41 -1.39 -7.10
CA TRP A 167 -10.24 -1.54 -5.66
C TRP A 167 -11.11 -0.50 -4.94
N ASN A 168 -12.22 -0.97 -4.38
CA ASN A 168 -13.18 -0.16 -3.64
C ASN A 168 -13.06 -0.43 -2.14
N CYS A 169 -13.36 0.58 -1.33
CA CYS A 169 -13.55 0.44 0.10
C CYS A 169 -14.74 1.31 0.50
N GLY A 170 -15.29 1.10 1.71
CA GLY A 170 -16.49 1.81 2.15
C GLY A 170 -16.33 3.34 2.24
N ILE A 171 -15.09 3.85 2.36
CA ILE A 171 -14.77 5.27 2.22
C ILE A 171 -13.73 5.43 1.12
N ILE A 172 -14.19 5.67 -0.12
CA ILE A 172 -13.37 5.63 -1.35
C ILE A 172 -12.05 6.43 -1.23
N THR A 173 -12.11 7.62 -0.64
CA THR A 173 -10.94 8.50 -0.44
C THR A 173 -9.98 8.02 0.66
N HIS A 174 -10.19 6.85 1.23
CA HIS A 174 -9.39 6.25 2.29
C HIS A 174 -9.05 4.78 1.99
N CYS A 175 -9.08 4.39 0.70
CA CYS A 175 -8.67 3.04 0.26
C CYS A 175 -7.14 2.86 0.22
N TYR A 176 -6.41 3.82 0.75
CA TYR A 176 -4.97 3.82 0.96
C TYR A 176 -4.70 4.08 2.44
N ARG A 177 -3.52 3.67 2.89
CA ARG A 177 -3.09 3.90 4.26
C ARG A 177 -2.12 5.06 4.28
N GLY A 178 -2.35 6.04 5.14
CA GLY A 178 -1.45 7.18 5.25
C GLY A 178 -2.08 8.42 5.84
N GLY A 179 -1.34 9.52 5.79
CA GLY A 179 -1.80 10.82 6.22
C GLY A 179 -0.83 11.95 5.90
N ILE A 180 -1.32 13.17 6.09
CA ILE A 180 -0.54 14.40 6.03
C ILE A 180 -0.35 14.94 7.45
N ASN A 181 0.82 15.51 7.70
CA ASN A 181 1.12 16.28 8.90
C ASN A 181 1.29 17.74 8.50
N ILE A 182 0.37 18.58 8.95
CA ILE A 182 0.27 19.97 8.52
C ILE A 182 0.23 20.91 9.72
N VAL A 183 0.71 22.13 9.50
CA VAL A 183 0.47 23.28 10.39
C VAL A 183 -0.12 24.38 9.53
N THR A 184 -1.30 24.84 9.89
CA THR A 184 -2.01 25.91 9.19
C THR A 184 -2.85 26.71 10.18
N ASP A 185 -3.07 27.99 9.88
CA ASP A 185 -4.05 28.85 10.56
C ASP A 185 -5.43 28.84 9.87
N GLY A 186 -5.58 28.07 8.79
CA GLY A 186 -6.84 27.82 8.09
C GLY A 186 -7.49 26.48 8.42
N ASP A 187 -8.26 25.93 7.47
CA ASP A 187 -8.87 24.61 7.62
C ASP A 187 -7.81 23.50 7.57
N THR A 188 -7.95 22.52 8.45
CA THR A 188 -7.07 21.35 8.54
C THR A 188 -7.59 20.16 7.74
N SER A 189 -8.83 20.23 7.24
CA SER A 189 -9.48 19.15 6.51
C SER A 189 -9.45 19.41 5.00
N PRO A 190 -8.62 18.70 4.22
CA PRO A 190 -8.63 18.84 2.77
C PRO A 190 -9.90 18.28 2.15
N ILE A 191 -10.33 18.89 1.05
CA ILE A 191 -11.20 18.25 0.07
C ILE A 191 -10.35 17.29 -0.75
N LEU A 192 -10.76 16.03 -0.81
CA LEU A 192 -10.04 14.96 -1.52
C LEU A 192 -10.68 14.66 -2.86
N SER A 193 -9.86 14.52 -3.89
CA SER A 193 -10.28 14.02 -5.20
C SER A 193 -9.19 13.14 -5.83
N GLU A 194 -9.54 12.43 -6.89
CA GLU A 194 -8.64 11.49 -7.57
C GLU A 194 -8.79 11.61 -9.07
N ASP A 195 -7.66 11.58 -9.77
CA ASP A 195 -7.60 11.48 -11.23
C ASP A 195 -6.73 10.29 -11.64
N TYR A 196 -7.01 9.73 -12.82
CA TYR A 196 -6.20 8.65 -13.38
C TYR A 196 -5.34 9.18 -14.50
N ILE A 197 -4.03 9.00 -14.38
CA ILE A 197 -3.05 9.57 -15.30
C ILE A 197 -2.04 8.51 -15.74
N TRP A 198 -1.44 8.75 -16.90
CA TRP A 198 -0.27 8.01 -17.36
C TRP A 198 0.98 8.83 -17.05
N ILE A 199 1.98 8.19 -16.46
CA ILE A 199 3.28 8.80 -16.19
C ILE A 199 4.40 7.96 -16.79
N GLU A 200 5.47 8.63 -17.21
CA GLU A 200 6.69 7.95 -17.63
C GLU A 200 7.62 7.79 -16.44
N ASN A 201 8.02 6.55 -16.15
CA ASN A 201 9.03 6.23 -15.16
C ASN A 201 9.89 5.08 -15.72
N SER A 202 11.21 5.23 -15.66
CA SER A 202 12.14 4.18 -16.11
C SER A 202 12.05 3.81 -17.60
N GLY A 203 11.48 4.68 -18.42
CA GLY A 203 11.20 4.42 -19.85
C GLY A 203 9.96 3.56 -20.09
N PHE A 204 9.14 3.34 -19.06
CA PHE A 204 7.85 2.66 -19.14
C PHE A 204 6.72 3.63 -18.78
N SER A 205 5.59 3.46 -19.46
CA SER A 205 4.36 4.18 -19.15
C SER A 205 3.58 3.45 -18.07
N HIS A 206 3.27 4.16 -16.98
CA HIS A 206 2.56 3.61 -15.83
C HIS A 206 1.21 4.28 -15.66
N TYR A 207 0.17 3.45 -15.52
CA TYR A 207 -1.15 3.92 -15.15
C TYR A 207 -1.25 4.06 -13.64
N VAL A 208 -1.43 5.29 -13.16
CA VAL A 208 -1.42 5.63 -11.73
C VAL A 208 -2.65 6.44 -11.36
N THR A 209 -2.94 6.51 -10.05
CA THR A 209 -3.92 7.45 -9.50
C THR A 209 -3.19 8.64 -8.89
N GLU A 210 -3.55 9.83 -9.34
CA GLU A 210 -3.18 11.11 -8.72
C GLU A 210 -4.22 11.45 -7.64
N TYR A 211 -3.82 11.43 -6.37
CA TYR A 211 -4.66 11.84 -5.25
C TYR A 211 -4.42 13.31 -4.95
N LYS A 212 -5.47 14.12 -4.98
CA LYS A 212 -5.42 15.58 -4.85
C LYS A 212 -5.99 16.02 -3.51
N PHE A 213 -5.26 16.91 -2.85
CA PHE A 213 -5.61 17.56 -1.60
C PHE A 213 -5.87 19.03 -1.88
N SER A 214 -7.08 19.49 -1.63
CA SER A 214 -7.51 20.86 -1.90
C SER A 214 -7.91 21.56 -0.60
N PHE A 215 -7.31 22.72 -0.36
CA PHE A 215 -7.65 23.63 0.72
C PHE A 215 -8.12 24.96 0.12
N THR A 216 -9.08 25.60 0.79
CA THR A 216 -9.62 26.90 0.38
C THR A 216 -9.49 27.91 1.50
N ALA A 217 -9.29 29.17 1.15
CA ALA A 217 -9.22 30.27 2.11
C ALA A 217 -10.01 31.48 1.61
N SER A 218 -10.45 32.34 2.54
CA SER A 218 -11.04 33.65 2.26
C SER A 218 -10.08 34.81 2.52
N ASP A 219 -9.01 34.54 3.25
CA ASP A 219 -8.00 35.49 3.71
C ASP A 219 -6.62 34.85 3.56
N LEU A 220 -5.56 35.67 3.65
CA LEU A 220 -4.18 35.16 3.59
C LEU A 220 -3.94 34.16 4.72
N THR A 221 -3.69 32.90 4.34
CA THR A 221 -3.60 31.75 5.23
C THR A 221 -2.20 31.14 5.11
N SER A 222 -1.57 30.84 6.24
CA SER A 222 -0.30 30.14 6.29
C SER A 222 -0.49 28.63 6.24
N PHE A 223 0.37 27.96 5.48
CA PHE A 223 0.31 26.51 5.34
C PHE A 223 1.71 25.91 5.29
N LYS A 224 1.92 24.90 6.13
CA LYS A 224 3.14 24.12 6.18
C LYS A 224 2.82 22.64 6.12
N LEU A 225 3.25 21.98 5.05
CA LEU A 225 3.33 20.52 4.99
C LEU A 225 4.63 20.07 5.67
N ILE A 226 4.52 19.50 6.86
CA ILE A 226 5.68 18.96 7.61
C ILE A 226 6.14 17.64 6.99
N SER A 227 5.19 16.76 6.74
CA SER A 227 5.44 15.46 6.13
C SER A 227 4.15 14.85 5.60
N LEU A 228 4.30 13.90 4.68
CA LEU A 228 3.23 12.98 4.31
C LEU A 228 3.79 11.57 4.21
N ASN A 229 2.90 10.58 4.33
CA ASN A 229 3.27 9.18 4.22
C ASN A 229 2.06 8.42 3.71
N TYR A 230 2.16 7.82 2.53
CA TYR A 230 1.06 7.12 1.88
C TYR A 230 1.52 5.80 1.28
N ILE A 231 0.67 4.78 1.43
CA ILE A 231 0.88 3.43 0.92
C ILE A 231 -0.39 2.97 0.20
N SER A 232 -0.25 2.41 -0.99
CA SER A 232 -1.39 1.78 -1.67
C SER A 232 -1.76 0.47 -0.99
N GLY A 233 -3.03 0.38 -0.60
CA GLY A 233 -3.58 -0.72 0.19
C GLY A 233 -3.96 -1.98 -0.59
N PHE A 234 -3.58 -2.09 -1.86
CA PHE A 234 -4.14 -3.08 -2.78
C PHE A 234 -3.10 -3.56 -3.79
N SER A 235 -3.37 -4.69 -4.45
CA SER A 235 -2.50 -5.23 -5.50
C SER A 235 -2.51 -4.34 -6.74
N HIS A 236 -1.34 -4.19 -7.36
CA HIS A 236 -1.23 -3.49 -8.64
C HIS A 236 -1.42 -4.46 -9.80
N THR A 237 -2.10 -4.00 -10.84
CA THR A 237 -2.20 -4.71 -12.11
C THR A 237 -1.40 -3.98 -13.16
N ILE A 238 -0.52 -4.74 -13.80
CA ILE A 238 0.30 -4.27 -14.90
C ILE A 238 -0.35 -4.75 -16.19
N ALA A 239 -0.70 -3.79 -17.06
CA ALA A 239 -1.20 -4.08 -18.39
C ALA A 239 -0.04 -4.07 -19.38
N ILE A 240 0.24 -5.22 -19.99
CA ILE A 240 1.29 -5.37 -21.00
C ILE A 240 0.61 -5.50 -22.36
N ASN A 241 0.86 -4.52 -23.23
CA ASN A 241 0.17 -4.35 -24.50
C ASN A 241 0.90 -5.01 -25.68
N THR A 242 1.85 -5.90 -25.40
CA THR A 242 2.60 -6.68 -26.37
C THR A 242 2.10 -8.13 -26.35
N SER A 243 2.19 -8.80 -27.52
CA SER A 243 1.90 -10.23 -27.57
C SER A 243 2.98 -10.99 -26.82
N LEU A 244 2.59 -11.74 -25.79
CA LEU A 244 3.47 -12.60 -25.01
C LEU A 244 3.48 -14.05 -25.53
N GLN A 245 2.78 -14.32 -26.65
CA GLN A 245 2.51 -15.68 -27.11
C GLN A 245 3.79 -16.50 -27.34
N GLU A 246 4.85 -15.87 -27.82
CA GLU A 246 6.13 -16.52 -28.10
C GLU A 246 6.91 -16.89 -26.83
N LEU A 247 6.56 -16.30 -25.67
CA LEU A 247 7.18 -16.56 -24.37
C LEU A 247 6.54 -17.74 -23.64
N PHE A 248 5.40 -18.24 -24.13
CA PHE A 248 4.70 -19.38 -23.55
C PHE A 248 5.23 -20.70 -24.10
N THR A 249 5.65 -21.59 -23.21
CA THR A 249 5.97 -22.99 -23.52
C THR A 249 4.72 -23.85 -23.29
N PRO A 250 4.21 -24.57 -24.31
CA PRO A 250 3.06 -25.47 -24.14
C PRO A 250 3.43 -26.67 -23.28
N ASN A 251 2.46 -27.10 -22.45
CA ASN A 251 2.52 -28.30 -21.63
C ASN A 251 1.70 -29.43 -22.28
N ASP A 252 1.95 -30.67 -21.86
CA ASP A 252 1.26 -31.86 -22.38
C ASP A 252 -0.23 -31.97 -21.98
N ASP A 253 -0.73 -31.04 -21.18
CA ASP A 253 -2.09 -31.02 -20.61
C ASP A 253 -2.99 -29.90 -21.18
N MET A 254 -2.63 -29.36 -22.35
CA MET A 254 -3.31 -28.22 -23.00
C MET A 254 -3.19 -26.89 -22.24
N THR A 255 -2.29 -26.80 -21.25
CA THR A 255 -1.89 -25.53 -20.64
C THR A 255 -0.58 -25.03 -21.26
N SER A 256 -0.19 -23.79 -20.94
CA SER A 256 1.13 -23.27 -21.27
C SER A 256 1.70 -22.54 -20.06
N THR A 257 3.02 -22.57 -19.91
CA THR A 257 3.76 -21.86 -18.87
C THR A 257 4.65 -20.79 -19.48
N MET A 258 4.75 -19.64 -18.82
CA MET A 258 5.71 -18.59 -19.13
C MET A 258 6.60 -18.39 -17.91
N GLN A 259 7.92 -18.41 -18.13
CA GLN A 259 8.85 -18.07 -17.05
C GLN A 259 8.74 -16.58 -16.74
N VAL A 260 8.89 -16.21 -15.47
CA VAL A 260 8.85 -14.82 -15.04
C VAL A 260 9.96 -14.60 -14.03
N SER A 261 10.83 -13.62 -14.32
CA SER A 261 11.85 -13.15 -13.41
C SER A 261 11.39 -11.83 -12.79
N ILE A 262 11.48 -11.74 -11.46
CA ILE A 262 11.09 -10.55 -10.71
C ILE A 262 12.27 -10.16 -9.85
N ALA A 263 12.65 -8.89 -9.93
CA ALA A 263 13.73 -8.34 -9.13
C ALA A 263 13.27 -7.09 -8.39
N SER A 264 13.89 -6.85 -7.23
CA SER A 264 13.81 -5.61 -6.48
C SER A 264 15.08 -5.46 -5.65
N GLN A 265 15.52 -4.23 -5.41
CA GLN A 265 16.73 -3.97 -4.62
C GLN A 265 16.51 -4.29 -3.13
N ARG A 266 15.29 -4.12 -2.65
CA ARG A 266 14.84 -4.49 -1.29
C ARG A 266 13.31 -4.61 -1.28
N GLY A 267 12.79 -5.32 -0.28
CA GLY A 267 11.35 -5.60 -0.20
C GLY A 267 10.97 -6.82 -1.03
N GLY A 268 10.04 -7.64 -0.52
CA GLY A 268 9.56 -8.83 -1.23
C GLY A 268 8.44 -8.47 -2.20
N ILE A 269 8.48 -9.04 -3.40
CA ILE A 269 7.38 -8.98 -4.37
C ILE A 269 6.83 -10.40 -4.51
N ILE A 270 5.52 -10.54 -4.42
CA ILE A 270 4.83 -11.77 -4.78
C ILE A 270 4.01 -11.48 -6.01
N SER A 271 4.23 -12.28 -7.05
CA SER A 271 3.38 -12.27 -8.24
C SER A 271 2.49 -13.49 -8.21
N MET A 272 1.19 -13.27 -8.39
CA MET A 272 0.25 -14.31 -8.77
C MET A 272 -0.03 -14.14 -10.26
N VAL A 273 0.60 -14.98 -11.08
CA VAL A 273 0.30 -15.06 -12.52
C VAL A 273 -0.81 -16.08 -12.71
N THR A 274 -2.00 -15.63 -13.09
CA THR A 274 -3.07 -16.51 -13.60
C THR A 274 -3.27 -16.21 -15.08
N SER A 275 -2.72 -17.06 -15.95
CA SER A 275 -3.00 -17.03 -17.39
C SER A 275 -3.90 -18.20 -17.78
N PHE A 276 -5.15 -17.92 -18.16
CA PHE A 276 -6.01 -18.92 -18.82
C PHE A 276 -6.01 -18.65 -20.33
N MET A 277 -5.25 -19.43 -21.10
CA MET A 277 -5.45 -19.50 -22.55
C MET A 277 -6.13 -20.82 -22.89
N ARG A 278 -7.40 -20.80 -23.30
CA ARG A 278 -8.02 -21.92 -24.02
C ARG A 278 -7.59 -21.84 -25.49
N ASN A 279 -7.03 -22.93 -25.98
CA ASN A 279 -6.56 -23.11 -27.35
C ASN A 279 -7.65 -22.70 -28.39
N PRO A 280 -7.42 -21.74 -29.31
CA PRO A 280 -8.45 -21.24 -30.20
C PRO A 280 -8.52 -22.08 -31.49
N SER A 281 -9.36 -23.10 -31.50
CA SER A 281 -9.83 -23.72 -32.74
C SER A 281 -11.16 -23.10 -33.19
N SER A 282 -11.28 -21.77 -33.24
CA SER A 282 -12.31 -21.04 -33.97
C SER A 282 -12.09 -19.53 -33.86
N MET A 283 -12.04 -18.85 -35.00
CA MET A 283 -11.95 -17.38 -35.11
C MET A 283 -13.01 -16.67 -34.26
N ILE A 284 -12.60 -15.96 -33.21
CA ILE A 284 -13.16 -14.67 -32.74
C ILE A 284 -12.00 -13.91 -32.06
N GLY A 285 -11.68 -12.71 -32.56
CA GLY A 285 -10.66 -11.84 -31.97
C GLY A 285 -11.12 -11.19 -30.67
N TYR A 286 -10.25 -11.17 -29.67
CA TYR A 286 -10.39 -10.39 -28.44
C TYR A 286 -9.01 -9.86 -28.00
N PRO A 287 -8.94 -8.69 -27.33
CA PRO A 287 -7.67 -8.08 -26.94
C PRO A 287 -7.00 -8.90 -25.84
N ALA A 288 -5.77 -9.35 -26.10
CA ALA A 288 -4.93 -10.03 -25.12
C ALA A 288 -4.51 -9.03 -24.03
N THR A 289 -5.19 -9.06 -22.88
CA THR A 289 -4.73 -8.40 -21.66
C THR A 289 -4.29 -9.49 -20.69
N THR A 290 -2.98 -9.60 -20.47
CA THR A 290 -2.43 -10.45 -19.40
C THR A 290 -2.39 -9.61 -18.13
N ASN A 291 -3.26 -9.92 -17.17
CA ASN A 291 -3.29 -9.24 -15.88
C ASN A 291 -2.35 -9.94 -14.90
N ILE A 292 -1.17 -9.34 -14.65
CA ILE A 292 -0.27 -9.78 -13.59
C ILE A 292 -0.69 -9.08 -12.30
N HIS A 293 -0.99 -9.86 -11.26
CA HIS A 293 -1.29 -9.32 -9.94
C HIS A 293 -0.04 -9.40 -9.08
N SER A 294 0.52 -8.25 -8.70
CA SER A 294 1.61 -8.20 -7.71
C SER A 294 1.07 -7.71 -6.36
N GLY A 295 1.46 -8.41 -5.30
CA GLY A 295 1.15 -8.08 -3.92
C GLY A 295 2.40 -8.20 -3.05
N ILE A 296 2.39 -7.54 -1.89
CA ILE A 296 3.44 -7.65 -0.87
C ILE A 296 2.93 -8.66 0.17
N ASN A 297 3.48 -9.86 0.32
CA ASN A 297 3.34 -10.64 1.57
C ASN A 297 4.70 -10.96 2.17
N SER A 298 4.69 -11.18 3.48
CA SER A 298 5.80 -11.73 4.25
C SER A 298 6.08 -13.19 3.82
N ILE A 299 7.34 -13.49 3.52
CA ILE A 299 7.86 -14.87 3.56
C ILE A 299 8.66 -14.96 4.85
N SER A 300 8.08 -15.51 5.91
CA SER A 300 8.75 -15.78 7.18
C SER A 300 9.51 -17.11 7.11
N ASN A 301 10.64 -17.13 6.39
CA ASN A 301 11.66 -18.17 6.58
C ASN A 301 12.90 -17.54 7.21
N PHE A 302 12.80 -17.22 8.50
CA PHE A 302 13.95 -16.88 9.32
C PHE A 302 14.26 -18.06 10.24
N GLN A 303 15.21 -18.92 9.83
CA GLN A 303 15.90 -19.77 10.80
C GLN A 303 16.87 -18.87 11.58
N PRO A 304 16.78 -18.81 12.93
CA PRO A 304 17.73 -18.03 13.71
C PRO A 304 19.14 -18.65 13.60
N PRO A 305 20.20 -17.84 13.42
CA PRO A 305 21.56 -18.34 13.52
C PRO A 305 21.85 -18.76 14.96
N ASN A 306 22.46 -19.94 15.09
CA ASN A 306 22.86 -20.55 16.34
C ASN A 306 23.58 -19.59 17.29
N SER A 307 23.18 -19.67 18.56
CA SER A 307 23.72 -18.99 19.73
C SER A 307 25.26 -18.84 19.73
N LEU A 308 25.75 -17.61 19.78
CA LEU A 308 27.08 -17.29 20.29
C LEU A 308 26.97 -16.77 21.72
N LYS A 309 27.33 -17.63 22.67
CA LYS A 309 27.53 -17.31 24.08
C LYS A 309 28.67 -16.30 24.22
N TYR A 310 28.39 -15.11 24.73
CA TYR A 310 29.40 -14.30 25.40
C TYR A 310 29.23 -14.47 26.91
N ALA A 311 30.10 -15.28 27.50
CA ALA A 311 30.42 -15.19 28.91
C ALA A 311 31.28 -13.94 29.12
N ARG A 312 30.93 -13.12 30.11
CA ARG A 312 31.86 -12.22 30.79
C ARG A 312 31.76 -12.49 32.29
N PRO A 313 32.86 -12.40 33.05
CA PRO A 313 32.76 -11.90 34.41
C PRO A 313 32.39 -10.41 34.39
#